data_AF-A0A0F9LA12-F1
#
_entry.id   AF-A0A0F9LA12-F1
#
_cell.length_a   1.000
_cell.length_b   1.000
_cell.length_c   1.000
_cell.angle_alpha   90.00
_cell.angle_beta   90.00
_cell.angle_gamma   90.00
#
_symmetry.space_group_name_H-M   'P 1'
#
loop_
_entity.id
_entity.type
_entity.pdbx_description
1 polymer ?
#
loop_
_entity_poly.entity_id
_entity_poly.type
_entity_poly.pdbx_seq_one_letter_code
_entity_poly.pdbx_strand_id
1 'polypeptide(L)' 'MAQNEIELTIKWENNVAFEVTIKDNQHTLTLVKMEENGDIAHLWPSATDLMERFIKRTMERIGKEMST' A
#
# COMPACT_ATOMS: atom_id res chain seq x y z
N MET A 1 2.96 -6.49 25.90
CA MET A 1 2.42 -6.68 24.55
C MET A 1 3.50 -6.26 23.56
N ALA A 2 3.74 -7.02 22.51
CA ALA A 2 4.73 -6.65 21.50
C ALA A 2 4.22 -5.45 20.69
N GLN A 3 5.12 -4.54 20.32
CA GLN A 3 4.80 -3.42 19.45
C GLN A 3 4.53 -3.96 18.03
N ASN A 4 3.34 -3.69 17.50
CA ASN A 4 3.00 -3.97 16.11
C ASN A 4 3.25 -2.71 15.29
N GLU A 5 4.05 -2.82 14.22
CA GLU A 5 4.39 -1.72 13.32
C GLU A 5 4.07 -2.12 11.87
N ILE A 6 3.58 -1.16 11.10
CA ILE A 6 3.34 -1.29 9.66
C ILE A 6 4.01 -0.10 9.00
N GLU A 7 5.05 -0.35 8.20
CA GLU A 7 5.72 0.64 7.39
C GLU A 7 5.11 0.65 5.98
N LEU A 8 4.74 1.83 5.49
CA LEU A 8 4.29 2.04 4.12
C LEU A 8 5.31 2.91 3.38
N THR A 9 5.91 2.36 2.32
CA THR A 9 6.89 3.05 1.48
C THR A 9 6.28 3.33 0.11
N ILE A 10 6.22 4.60 -0.28
CA ILE A 10 5.76 5.04 -1.60
C ILE A 10 6.97 5.57 -2.38
N LYS A 11 7.20 5.03 -3.57
CA LYS A 11 8.25 5.46 -4.49
C LYS A 11 7.61 5.81 -5.83
N TRP A 12 8.05 6.92 -6.43
CA TRP A 12 7.58 7.30 -7.75
C TRP A 12 8.67 7.99 -8.55
N GLU A 13 8.56 7.87 -9.86
CA GLU A 13 9.32 8.61 -10.85
C GLU A 13 8.34 9.13 -11.90
N ASN A 14 8.33 10.44 -12.11
CA ASN A 14 7.32 11.11 -12.92
C ASN A 14 7.26 10.51 -14.34
N ASN A 15 6.09 10.03 -14.73
CA ASN A 15 5.81 9.35 -16.00
C ASN A 15 6.55 8.02 -16.23
N VAL A 16 7.30 7.49 -15.27
CA VAL A 16 8.12 6.28 -15.44
C VAL A 16 7.66 5.13 -14.55
N ALA A 17 7.52 5.37 -13.25
CA ALA A 17 7.25 4.29 -12.31
C ALA A 17 6.51 4.76 -11.06
N PHE A 18 5.77 3.82 -10.47
CA PHE A 18 5.18 3.97 -9.16
C PHE A 18 5.16 2.64 -8.43
N GLU A 19 5.55 2.65 -7.16
CA GLU A 19 5.57 1.49 -6.31
C GLU A 19 5.08 1.83 -4.90
N VAL A 20 4.22 0.98 -4.36
CA VAL A 20 3.86 0.98 -2.94
C VAL A 20 4.27 -0.36 -2.36
N THR A 21 5.15 -0.31 -1.37
CA THR A 21 5.61 -1.49 -0.63
C THR A 21 5.27 -1.33 0.84
N ILE A 22 4.82 -2.42 1.44
CA ILE A 22 4.35 -2.51 2.81
C ILE A 22 5.24 -3.50 3.52
N LYS A 23 5.70 -3.11 4.71
CA LYS A 23 6.51 -3.97 5.55
C LYS A 23 5.88 -4.05 6.93
N ASP A 24 5.62 -5.26 7.38
CA ASP A 24 5.27 -5.56 8.76
C ASP A 24 6.49 -6.19 9.47
N ASN A 25 6.30 -6.60 10.73
CA ASN A 25 7.35 -7.18 11.55
C ASN A 25 8.00 -8.46 10.96
N GLN A 26 7.41 -9.10 9.96
CA GLN A 26 7.85 -10.39 9.41
C GLN A 26 7.95 -10.42 7.88
N HIS A 27 7.21 -9.57 7.17
CA HIS A 27 7.01 -9.65 5.74
C HIS A 27 7.10 -8.30 5.07
N THR A 28 7.69 -8.30 3.86
CA THR A 28 7.64 -7.19 2.92
C THR A 28 6.79 -7.62 1.73
N LEU A 29 5.76 -6.84 1.42
CA LEU A 29 4.82 -7.06 0.32
C LEU A 29 4.76 -5.82 -0.57
N THR A 30 4.93 -6.00 -1.88
CA THR A 30 4.63 -4.95 -2.85
C THR A 30 3.14 -4.95 -3.15
N LEU A 31 2.44 -3.86 -2.79
CA LEU A 31 1.00 -3.70 -2.96
C LEU A 31 0.66 -3.17 -4.36
N VAL A 32 1.42 -2.19 -4.83
CA VAL A 32 1.28 -1.60 -6.17
C VAL A 32 2.65 -1.57 -6.81
N LYS A 33 2.74 -2.03 -8.06
CA LYS A 33 3.91 -1.81 -8.90
C LYS A 33 3.44 -1.50 -10.31
N MET A 34 3.84 -0.34 -10.81
CA MET A 34 3.56 0.14 -12.15
C MET A 34 4.88 0.59 -12.76
N GLU A 35 5.21 0.04 -13.92
CA GLU A 35 6.42 0.35 -14.69
C GLU A 35 6.01 0.74 -16.12
N GLU A 36 6.81 1.58 -16.77
CA GLU A 36 6.51 2.12 -18.09
C GLU A 36 6.47 1.05 -19.19
N ASN A 37 5.33 0.97 -19.89
CA ASN A 37 5.22 0.43 -21.26
C ASN A 37 3.87 0.75 -21.94
N GLY A 38 3.09 1.74 -21.48
CA GLY A 38 1.87 2.08 -22.20
C GLY A 38 1.01 3.19 -21.65
N ASP A 39 0.63 3.17 -20.37
CA ASP A 39 -0.30 4.18 -19.87
C ASP A 39 -0.50 4.15 -18.35
N ILE A 40 0.51 4.60 -17.58
CA ILE A 40 0.42 4.68 -16.12
C ILE A 40 -0.82 5.46 -15.65
N ALA A 41 -1.22 6.48 -16.43
CA ALA A 41 -2.42 7.28 -16.15
C ALA A 41 -3.71 6.45 -16.16
N HIS A 42 -3.80 5.40 -16.98
CA HIS A 42 -4.99 4.53 -17.03
C HIS A 42 -5.06 3.53 -15.87
N LEU A 43 -3.91 3.20 -15.27
CA LEU A 43 -3.85 2.34 -14.09
C LEU A 43 -4.15 3.09 -12.79
N TRP A 44 -4.11 4.43 -12.84
CA TRP A 44 -4.29 5.31 -11.69
C TRP A 44 -5.61 5.20 -10.94
N PRO A 45 -6.76 5.09 -11.62
CA PRO A 45 -8.02 4.82 -10.95
C PRO A 45 -7.99 3.51 -10.14
N SER A 46 -7.41 2.45 -10.69
CA SER A 46 -7.31 1.14 -10.02
C SER A 46 -6.32 1.15 -8.85
N ALA A 47 -5.15 1.80 -9.02
CA ALA A 47 -4.19 1.96 -7.94
C ALA A 47 -4.79 2.75 -6.77
N THR A 48 -5.58 3.79 -7.08
CA THR A 48 -6.27 4.61 -6.06
C THR A 48 -7.30 3.81 -5.29
N ASP A 49 -8.21 3.08 -5.98
CA ASP A 49 -9.23 2.23 -5.34
C ASP A 49 -8.60 1.13 -4.47
N LEU A 50 -7.51 0.51 -4.94
CA LEU A 50 -6.78 -0.51 -4.17
C LEU A 50 -6.19 0.09 -2.88
N MET A 51 -5.55 1.25 -2.96
CA MET A 51 -4.96 1.93 -1.82
C MET A 51 -6.02 2.35 -0.78
N GLU A 52 -7.15 2.88 -1.23
CA GLU A 52 -8.26 3.26 -0.34
C GLU A 52 -8.79 2.05 0.42
N ARG A 53 -9.06 0.94 -0.28
CA ARG A 53 -9.53 -0.30 0.34
C ARG A 53 -8.51 -0.87 1.32
N PHE A 54 -7.23 -0.84 0.97
CA PHE A 54 -6.16 -1.35 1.81
C PHE A 54 -6.06 -0.57 3.12
N ILE A 55 -5.98 0.77 3.05
CA ILE A 55 -5.86 1.63 4.24
C ILE A 55 -7.10 1.46 5.13
N LYS A 56 -8.30 1.49 4.54
CA LYS A 56 -9.55 1.32 5.28
C LYS A 56 -9.58 0.00 6.06
N ARG A 57 -9.30 -1.12 5.40
CA ARG A 57 -9.29 -2.45 6.04
C ARG A 57 -8.21 -2.55 7.12
N THR A 58 -7.05 -1.93 6.90
CA THR A 58 -5.96 -1.91 7.89
C THR A 58 -6.38 -1.17 9.15
N MET A 59 -7.00 0.00 9.02
CA MET A 59 -7.51 0.76 10.16
C MET A 59 -8.63 0.03 10.90
N GLU A 60 -9.57 -0.60 10.18
CA GLU A 60 -10.62 -1.42 10.79
C GLU A 60 -10.04 -2.60 11.60
N ARG A 61 -8.99 -3.25 11.09
CA ARG A 61 -8.29 -4.33 11.80
C ARG A 61 -7.61 -3.81 13.07
N ILE A 62 -6.84 -2.74 12.98
CA ILE A 62 -6.16 -2.13 14.13
C ILE A 62 -7.19 -1.71 15.19
N GLY A 63 -8.31 -1.10 14.78
CA GLY A 63 -9.38 -0.71 15.70
C GLY A 63 -10.00 -1.90 16.45
N LYS A 64 -10.16 -3.05 15.79
CA LYS A 64 -10.61 -4.30 16.43
C LYS A 64 -9.59 -4.85 17.42
N GLU A 65 -8.31 -4.85 17.05
CA GLU A 65 -7.22 -5.32 17.92
C GLU A 65 -7.07 -4.43 19.16
N MET A 66 -7.25 -3.12 19.02
CA MET A 66 -7.17 -2.14 20.11
C MET A 66 -8.39 -2.12 21.04
N SER A 67 -9.53 -2.67 20.60
CA SER A 67 -10.76 -2.75 21.40
C SER A 67 -10.94 -4.09 22.11
N THR A 68 -9.99 -5.01 21.94
CA THR A 68 -9.92 -6.31 22.60
C THR A 68 -8.96 -6.24 23.79
#